data_AF-A0A7Z6T8T8-F1
#
_entry.id   AF-A0A7Z6T8T8-F1
#
_cell.length_a   1.000
_cell.length_b   1.000
_cell.length_c   1.000
_cell.angle_alpha   90.00
_cell.angle_beta   90.00
_cell.angle_gamma   90.00
#
_symmetry.space_group_name_H-M   'P 1'
#
loop_
_entity.id
_entity.type
_entity.pdbx_description
1 polymer ?
#
loop_
_entity_poly.entity_id
_entity_poly.type
_entity_poly.pdbx_seq_one_letter_code
_entity_poly.pdbx_strand_id
1 'polypeptide(L)' 'MAGARHFRKNQPTAETQAEIEADISSSRRAQQDLAAAGNHSSAESMRQATDEYLDERADLDAGTWRPKHA' A
#
# COMPACT_ATOMS: atom_id res chain seq x y z
N MET A 1 -6.36 8.03 0.47
CA MET A 1 -5.68 8.51 -0.75
C MET A 1 -4.46 7.64 -0.92
N ALA A 2 -4.53 6.63 -1.80
CA ALA A 2 -3.39 5.74 -2.00
C ALA A 2 -2.17 6.55 -2.44
N GLY A 3 -1.05 6.42 -1.73
CA GLY A 3 0.21 7.09 -2.06
C GLY A 3 0.35 8.57 -1.67
N ALA A 4 -0.63 9.21 -1.02
CA ALA A 4 -0.50 10.60 -0.57
C ALA A 4 0.68 10.82 0.41
N ARG A 5 0.98 9.82 1.24
CA ARG A 5 2.16 9.76 2.12
C ARG A 5 3.49 10.04 1.40
N HIS A 6 3.61 9.73 0.11
CA HIS A 6 4.88 9.93 -0.61
C HIS A 6 5.15 11.38 -1.01
N PHE A 7 4.16 12.27 -0.92
CA PHE A 7 4.29 13.69 -1.25
C PHE A 7 4.37 14.59 -0.01
N ARG A 8 4.20 14.01 1.19
CA ARG A 8 4.21 14.75 2.45
C ARG A 8 5.48 14.42 3.23
N LYS A 9 6.33 15.43 3.42
CA LYS A 9 7.63 15.27 4.10
C LYS A 9 7.53 15.02 5.62
N ASN A 10 6.50 15.54 6.28
CA ASN A 10 6.38 15.56 7.75
C ASN A 10 5.09 14.88 8.25
N GLN A 11 4.64 13.82 7.59
CA GLN A 11 3.47 13.07 8.07
C GLN A 11 3.85 12.26 9.33
N PRO A 12 3.02 12.26 10.39
CA PRO A 12 3.26 11.43 11.57
C PRO A 12 3.31 9.94 11.21
N THR A 13 4.25 9.20 11.81
CA THR A 13 4.41 7.75 11.59
C THR A 13 3.12 6.97 11.77
N ALA A 14 2.31 7.30 12.79
CA ALA A 14 1.03 6.65 13.03
C ALA A 14 0.01 6.89 11.90
N GLU A 15 0.02 8.06 11.27
CA GLU A 15 -0.82 8.37 10.12
C GLU A 15 -0.33 7.62 8.88
N THR A 16 0.99 7.61 8.64
CA THR A 16 1.61 6.81 7.56
C THR A 16 1.28 5.32 7.70
N GLN A 17 1.37 4.78 8.91
CA GLN A 17 1.01 3.40 9.21
C GLN A 17 -0.46 3.13 8.86
N ALA A 18 -1.38 3.98 9.33
CA ALA A 18 -2.80 3.81 9.08
C ALA A 18 -3.14 3.88 7.58
N GLU A 19 -2.48 4.75 6.82
CA GLU A 19 -2.64 4.82 5.37
C GLU A 19 -2.13 3.56 4.67
N ILE A 20 -0.96 3.04 5.05
CA ILE A 20 -0.42 1.80 4.48
C ILE A 20 -1.35 0.61 4.77
N GLU A 21 -1.82 0.47 6.01
CA GLU A 21 -2.75 -0.60 6.40
C GLU A 21 -4.08 -0.53 5.66
N ALA A 22 -4.62 0.68 5.45
CA ALA A 22 -5.82 0.90 4.66
C ALA A 22 -5.62 0.50 3.18
N ASP A 23 -4.48 0.85 2.59
CA ASP A 23 -4.16 0.52 1.20
C ASP A 23 -3.94 -0.99 1.00
N ILE A 24 -3.30 -1.69 1.94
CA ILE A 24 -3.16 -3.16 1.94
C ILE A 24 -4.55 -3.81 1.95
N SER A 25 -5.42 -3.39 2.86
CA SER A 25 -6.77 -3.95 3.00
C SER A 25 -7.60 -3.72 1.73
N SER A 26 -7.56 -2.50 1.19
CA SER A 26 -8.25 -2.15 -0.05
C SER A 26 -7.73 -2.96 -1.24
N SER A 27 -6.41 -3.11 -1.37
CA SER A 27 -5.78 -3.82 -2.50
C SER A 27 -6.07 -5.31 -2.46
N ARG A 28 -6.05 -5.94 -1.27
CA ARG A 28 -6.46 -7.35 -1.11
C ARG A 28 -7.91 -7.59 -1.46
N ARG A 29 -8.80 -6.68 -1.06
CA ARG A 29 -10.21 -6.76 -1.43
C ARG A 29 -10.39 -6.67 -2.94
N ALA A 30 -9.77 -5.66 -3.57
CA ALA A 30 -9.81 -5.50 -5.02
C ALA A 30 -9.23 -6.72 -5.76
N GLN A 31 -8.13 -7.30 -5.26
CA GLN A 31 -7.56 -8.54 -5.79
C GLN A 31 -8.57 -9.69 -5.77
N GLN A 32 -9.26 -9.90 -4.65
CA GLN A 32 -10.27 -10.95 -4.50
C GLN A 32 -11.47 -10.72 -5.44
N ASP A 33 -11.96 -9.48 -5.51
CA ASP A 33 -13.09 -9.10 -6.37
C ASP A 33 -12.73 -9.31 -7.86
N LEU A 34 -11.52 -8.92 -8.27
CA LEU A 34 -11.02 -9.12 -9.64
C LEU A 34 -10.81 -10.59 -9.99
N ALA A 35 -10.27 -11.38 -9.06
CA ALA A 35 -10.11 -12.81 -9.24
C ALA A 35 -11.46 -13.53 -9.34
N ALA A 36 -12.44 -13.14 -8.51
CA ALA A 36 -13.81 -13.67 -8.56
C ALA A 36 -14.54 -13.29 -9.86
N ALA A 37 -14.23 -12.11 -10.42
CA ALA A 37 -14.71 -11.67 -11.73
C ALA A 37 -13.97 -12.32 -12.92
N GLY A 38 -12.97 -13.19 -12.67
CA GLY A 38 -12.16 -13.85 -13.70
C GLY A 38 -11.07 -12.96 -14.33
N ASN A 39 -10.87 -11.74 -13.82
CA ASN A 39 -9.81 -10.85 -14.28
C ASN A 39 -8.50 -11.10 -13.52
N HIS A 40 -7.87 -12.24 -13.81
CA HIS A 40 -6.66 -12.69 -13.14
C HIS A 40 -5.44 -11.77 -13.37
N SER A 41 -5.33 -11.13 -14.53
CA SER A 41 -4.23 -10.18 -14.80
C SER A 41 -4.30 -8.95 -13.91
N SER A 42 -5.49 -8.36 -13.73
CA SER A 42 -5.64 -7.21 -12.83
C SER A 42 -5.52 -7.64 -11.36
N ALA A 43 -5.99 -8.83 -11.00
CA ALA A 43 -5.77 -9.39 -9.67
C ALA A 43 -4.27 -9.54 -9.36
N GLU A 44 -3.47 -9.99 -10.33
CA GLU A 44 -2.01 -10.08 -10.19
C GLU A 44 -1.36 -8.70 -10.01
N SER A 45 -1.80 -7.69 -10.77
CA SER A 45 -1.32 -6.32 -10.56
C SER A 45 -1.66 -5.79 -9.16
N MET A 46 -2.85 -6.11 -8.62
CA MET A 46 -3.21 -5.76 -7.25
C MET A 46 -2.38 -6.52 -6.21
N ARG A 47 -1.99 -7.77 -6.50
CA ARG A 47 -1.06 -8.52 -5.66
C ARG A 47 0.29 -7.82 -5.56
N GLN A 48 0.87 -7.44 -6.71
CA GLN A 48 2.14 -6.72 -6.76
C GLN A 48 2.09 -5.38 -6.01
N ALA A 49 1.02 -4.61 -6.20
CA ALA A 49 0.83 -3.37 -5.44
C ALA A 49 0.70 -3.62 -3.92
N THR A 50 0.05 -4.72 -3.52
CA THR A 50 -0.04 -5.11 -2.11
C THR A 50 1.34 -5.46 -1.54
N ASP A 51 2.18 -6.16 -2.31
CA ASP A 51 3.53 -6.53 -1.90
C ASP A 51 4.38 -5.26 -1.66
N GLU A 52 4.27 -4.25 -2.53
CA GLU A 52 4.94 -2.95 -2.32
C GLU A 52 4.49 -2.27 -1.02
N TYR A 53 3.20 -2.33 -0.66
CA TYR A 53 2.71 -1.76 0.59
C TYR A 53 3.16 -2.54 1.83
N LEU A 54 3.34 -3.86 1.69
CA LEU A 54 3.89 -4.69 2.76
C LEU A 54 5.37 -4.36 3.01
N ASP A 55 6.14 -4.14 1.95
CA ASP A 55 7.53 -3.68 2.05
C ASP A 55 7.59 -2.30 2.72
N GLU A 56 6.71 -1.36 2.33
CA GLU A 56 6.63 -0.05 2.98
C GLU A 56 6.25 -0.14 4.46
N ARG A 57 5.38 -1.08 4.83
CA ARG A 57 5.03 -1.32 6.23
C ARG A 57 6.25 -1.80 7.02
N ALA A 58 7.00 -2.75 6.45
CA ALA A 58 8.22 -3.27 7.04
C ALA A 58 9.29 -2.19 7.19
N ASP A 59 9.47 -1.33 6.17
CA ASP A 59 10.36 -0.17 6.25
C ASP A 59 9.93 0.81 7.34
N LEU A 60 8.62 1.01 7.54
CA LEU A 60 8.11 1.91 8.57
C LEU A 60 8.38 1.36 9.96
N ASP A 61 8.17 0.06 10.16
CA ASP A 61 8.46 -0.64 11.40
C ASP A 61 9.97 -0.71 11.70
N ALA A 62 10.81 -0.78 10.66
CA ALA A 62 12.26 -0.70 10.76
C ALA A 62 12.79 0.74 10.97
N GLY A 63 11.94 1.76 10.84
CA GLY A 63 12.34 3.16 10.90
C GLY A 63 13.17 3.65 9.70
N THR A 64 13.21 2.87 8.62
CA THR A 64 13.92 3.19 7.37
C THR A 64 13.01 3.85 6.34
N TRP A 65 11.70 3.84 6.57
CA TRP A 65 10.71 4.39 5.64
C TRP A 65 10.94 5.87 5.34
N ARG A 66 10.82 6.20 4.05
CA ARG A 66 10.89 7.57 3.55
C ARG A 66 9.87 7.80 2.44
N PRO A 67 9.29 9.00 2.36
CA PRO A 67 8.45 9.37 1.23
C PRO A 67 9.28 9.38 -0.06
N LYS A 68 8.74 8.77 -1.14
CA LYS A 68 9.43 8.58 -2.43
C LYS A 68 9.48 9.86 -3.28
N HIS A 69 8.61 10.83 -3.03
CA HIS A 69 8.39 12.01 -3.88
C HIS A 69 8.26 13.34 -3.09
N ALA A 70 8.73 13.40 -1.84
CA ALA A 70 8.57 14.55 -0.94
C ALA A 70 9.81 15.45 -0.82
#